data_AF-C0NUD3-F1
#
_entry.id   AF-C0NUD3-F1
#
_cell.length_a   1.000
_cell.length_b   1.000
_cell.length_c   1.000
_cell.angle_alpha   90.00
_cell.angle_beta   90.00
_cell.angle_gamma   90.00
#
_symmetry.space_group_name_H-M   'P 1'
#
loop_
_entity.id
_entity.type
_entity.pdbx_description
1 polymer ?
#
loop_
_entity_poly.entity_id
_entity_poly.type
_entity_poly.pdbx_seq_one_letter_code
_entity_poly.pdbx_strand_id
1 'polypeptide(L)'
;MSASGTWLSPLWDYRYTSPTPEQLRERRELLTLRGQYAQLSTLLLILFFSAYRLGARRIRSSGRGKNQDAKSSSLPLSVWLDSPLMRSGAETRRQYLVATVWMAWLLALSAWRTGNDYLHFTKSLGHTALATIPFNLLLSPKLSTTTHPFNLVCSHLLHLPQTHLTPYHRLFGRLVIPTLISLHSALYLMFFVENGVLEKRLNDPDVQIGIIGGWILVLLWGTSGWVVGWVRGQGNPTSRSLGSGSKSKRMAYVVHVALVIVLLGAVYFHVEHARKFVVQALMIYGVDVGSWVIKRL
;
A
#
# COMPACT_ATOMS: atom_id res chain seq x y z
N MET A 1 33.04 10.17 -31.44
CA MET A 1 32.99 9.98 -29.97
C MET A 1 31.69 10.58 -29.45
N SER A 2 30.64 9.76 -29.28
CA SER A 2 29.42 10.16 -28.55
C SER A 2 28.57 8.92 -28.26
N ALA A 3 29.18 7.91 -27.64
CA ALA A 3 28.44 6.83 -27.01
C ALA A 3 28.16 7.23 -25.55
N SER A 4 27.35 8.27 -25.34
CA SER A 4 26.67 8.45 -24.07
C SER A 4 25.50 7.47 -24.04
N GLY A 5 25.83 6.17 -24.01
CA GLY A 5 24.89 5.12 -23.66
C GLY A 5 24.56 5.32 -22.19
N THR A 6 23.63 6.22 -21.91
CA THR A 6 23.10 6.43 -20.56
C THR A 6 22.56 5.10 -20.09
N TRP A 7 22.92 4.64 -18.89
CA TRP A 7 22.45 3.39 -18.28
C TRP A 7 20.90 3.24 -18.17
N LEU A 8 20.15 4.24 -18.66
CA LEU A 8 18.70 4.30 -18.76
C LEU A 8 18.14 3.90 -20.14
N SER A 9 18.97 3.54 -21.13
CA SER A 9 18.52 3.17 -22.48
C SER A 9 17.34 2.18 -22.53
N PRO A 10 17.27 1.14 -21.67
CA PRO A 10 16.14 0.20 -21.70
C PRO A 10 14.79 0.82 -21.29
N LEU A 11 14.80 1.89 -20.49
CA LEU A 11 13.58 2.65 -20.16
C LEU A 11 13.15 3.58 -21.30
N TRP A 12 14.05 3.87 -22.25
CA TRP A 12 13.82 4.80 -23.36
C TRP A 12 13.14 4.16 -24.57
N ASP A 13 13.04 2.83 -24.64
CA ASP A 13 12.35 2.17 -25.76
C ASP A 13 10.83 2.35 -25.75
N TYR A 14 10.27 2.92 -24.68
CA TYR A 14 8.86 3.28 -24.60
C TYR A 14 8.49 4.41 -25.57
N ARG A 15 7.42 4.21 -26.34
CA ARG A 15 6.92 5.12 -27.37
C ARG A 15 5.46 5.49 -27.12
N TYR A 16 5.08 6.66 -27.59
CA TYR A 16 3.69 7.05 -27.72
C TYR A 16 3.09 6.32 -28.92
N THR A 17 2.22 5.35 -28.65
CA THR A 17 1.62 4.48 -29.67
C THR A 17 0.15 4.82 -29.85
N SER A 18 -0.32 4.81 -31.10
CA SER A 18 -1.73 4.93 -31.47
C SER A 18 -2.30 3.54 -31.77
N PRO A 19 -2.91 2.85 -30.77
CA PRO A 19 -3.37 1.47 -30.93
C PRO A 19 -4.56 1.32 -31.86
N THR A 20 -4.64 0.18 -32.56
CA THR A 20 -5.87 -0.27 -33.22
C THR A 20 -6.95 -0.63 -32.18
N PRO A 21 -8.24 -0.72 -32.57
CA PRO A 21 -9.31 -1.15 -31.67
C PRO A 21 -9.04 -2.50 -30.99
N GLU A 22 -8.42 -3.44 -31.69
CA GLU A 22 -8.05 -4.77 -31.20
C GLU A 22 -6.96 -4.66 -30.13
N GLN A 23 -5.94 -3.84 -30.37
CA GLN A 23 -4.88 -3.57 -29.40
C GLN A 23 -5.42 -2.83 -28.17
N LEU A 24 -6.39 -1.92 -28.33
CA LEU A 24 -7.07 -1.27 -27.21
C LEU A 24 -7.84 -2.28 -26.35
N ARG A 25 -8.50 -3.26 -26.96
CA ARG A 25 -9.18 -4.35 -26.24
C ARG A 25 -8.17 -5.18 -25.46
N GLU A 26 -7.07 -5.59 -26.09
CA GLU A 26 -5.99 -6.33 -25.43
C GLU A 26 -5.40 -5.55 -24.24
N ARG A 27 -5.17 -4.25 -24.38
CA ARG A 27 -4.72 -3.37 -23.29
C ARG A 27 -5.68 -3.40 -22.09
N ARG A 28 -6.99 -3.35 -22.34
CA ARG A 28 -8.01 -3.38 -21.27
C ARG A 28 -8.07 -4.73 -20.56
N GLU A 29 -7.94 -5.83 -21.30
CA GLU A 29 -7.88 -7.19 -20.76
C GLU A 29 -6.63 -7.38 -19.89
N LEU A 30 -5.46 -6.97 -20.39
CA LEU A 30 -4.20 -7.01 -19.65
C LEU A 30 -4.25 -6.15 -18.38
N LEU A 31 -4.83 -4.96 -18.45
CA LEU A 31 -5.01 -4.10 -17.28
C LEU A 31 -5.85 -4.79 -16.21
N THR A 32 -6.97 -5.39 -16.62
CA THR A 32 -7.87 -6.15 -15.73
C THR A 32 -7.15 -7.34 -15.10
N LEU A 33 -6.39 -8.11 -15.88
CA LEU A 33 -5.61 -9.25 -15.39
C LEU A 33 -4.55 -8.82 -14.38
N ARG A 34 -3.82 -7.73 -14.62
CA ARG A 34 -2.83 -7.20 -13.67
C ARG A 34 -3.48 -6.76 -12.37
N GLY A 35 -4.66 -6.13 -12.42
CA GLY A 35 -5.44 -5.83 -11.24
C GLY A 35 -5.80 -7.09 -10.44
N GLN A 36 -6.30 -8.13 -11.11
CA GLN A 36 -6.62 -9.41 -10.48
C GLN A 36 -5.39 -10.10 -9.89
N TYR A 37 -4.27 -10.12 -10.61
CA TYR A 37 -3.01 -10.67 -10.12
C TYR A 37 -2.50 -9.90 -8.91
N ALA A 38 -2.59 -8.57 -8.87
CA ALA A 38 -2.23 -7.80 -7.68
C ALA A 38 -3.07 -8.21 -6.45
N GLN A 39 -4.38 -8.44 -6.64
CA GLN A 39 -5.27 -8.91 -5.58
C GLN A 39 -4.94 -10.32 -5.13
N LEU A 40 -4.77 -11.26 -6.07
CA LEU A 40 -4.42 -12.64 -5.78
C LEU A 40 -3.05 -12.74 -5.10
N SER A 41 -2.04 -12.01 -5.59
CA SER A 41 -0.73 -11.91 -4.95
C SER A 41 -0.82 -11.41 -3.52
N THR A 42 -1.79 -10.52 -3.21
CA THR A 42 -1.98 -10.03 -1.83
C THR A 42 -2.52 -11.13 -0.93
N LEU A 43 -3.49 -11.91 -1.41
CA LEU A 43 -3.99 -13.09 -0.70
C LEU A 43 -2.88 -14.13 -0.49
N LEU A 44 -2.08 -14.41 -1.52
CA LEU A 44 -0.94 -15.31 -1.44
C LEU A 44 0.11 -14.82 -0.43
N LEU A 45 0.36 -13.51 -0.34
CA LEU A 45 1.27 -12.94 0.65
C LEU A 45 0.76 -13.18 2.09
N ILE A 46 -0.54 -12.99 2.33
CA ILE A 46 -1.17 -13.28 3.63
C ILE A 46 -1.06 -14.78 3.96
N LEU A 47 -1.33 -15.66 2.99
CA LEU A 47 -1.19 -17.11 3.17
C LEU A 47 0.25 -17.52 3.43
N PHE A 48 1.22 -16.90 2.75
CA PHE A 48 2.64 -17.13 2.98
C PHE A 48 3.06 -16.74 4.40
N PHE A 49 2.61 -15.58 4.90
CA PHE A 49 2.84 -15.18 6.29
C PHE A 49 2.23 -16.16 7.30
N SER A 50 1.02 -16.66 7.02
CA SER A 50 0.35 -17.67 7.85
C SER A 50 1.17 -18.96 7.91
N ALA A 51 1.56 -19.50 6.74
CA ALA A 51 2.36 -20.71 6.63
C ALA A 51 3.72 -20.57 7.31
N TYR A 52 4.41 -19.45 7.09
CA TYR A 52 5.69 -19.14 7.75
C TYR A 52 5.55 -19.15 9.28
N ARG A 53 4.49 -18.52 9.82
CA ARG A 53 4.27 -18.46 11.27
C ARG A 53 3.93 -19.82 11.85
N LEU A 54 3.09 -20.60 11.16
CA LEU A 54 2.75 -21.96 11.56
C LEU A 54 3.98 -22.86 11.59
N GLY A 55 4.82 -22.80 10.55
CA GLY A 55 6.10 -23.51 10.51
C GLY A 55 7.02 -23.10 11.67
N ALA A 56 7.21 -21.80 11.89
CA ALA A 56 8.06 -21.30 12.96
C ALA A 56 7.55 -21.71 14.36
N ARG A 57 6.23 -21.73 14.59
CA ARG A 57 5.64 -22.21 15.85
C ARG A 57 5.88 -23.70 16.07
N ARG A 58 5.70 -24.53 15.04
CA ARG A 58 5.95 -25.98 15.12
C ARG A 58 7.41 -26.31 15.43
N ILE A 59 8.35 -25.59 14.83
CA ILE A 59 9.79 -25.74 15.11
C ILE A 59 10.08 -25.40 16.58
N ARG A 60 9.52 -24.29 17.09
CA ARG A 60 9.70 -23.87 18.49
C ARG A 60 9.06 -24.83 19.49
N SER A 61 7.88 -25.39 19.20
CA SER A 61 7.22 -26.36 20.08
C SER A 61 7.97 -27.69 20.11
N SER A 62 8.51 -28.14 18.98
CA SER A 62 9.31 -29.38 18.93
C SER A 62 10.65 -29.25 19.66
N GLY A 63 11.26 -28.06 19.69
CA GLY A 63 12.52 -27.81 20.38
C GLY A 63 12.41 -27.67 21.90
N ARG A 64 11.23 -27.34 22.44
CA ARG A 64 11.04 -27.04 23.87
C ARG A 64 11.27 -28.26 24.80
N GLY A 65 11.32 -29.48 24.25
CA GLY A 65 11.63 -30.70 25.01
C GLY A 65 13.11 -31.11 25.07
N LYS A 66 13.98 -30.50 24.26
CA LYS A 66 15.43 -30.82 24.24
C LYS A 66 16.22 -29.59 24.71
N ASN A 67 16.62 -29.60 25.98
CA ASN A 67 17.55 -28.68 26.66
C ASN A 67 17.10 -27.21 26.81
N GLN A 68 16.75 -26.84 28.05
CA GLN A 68 16.60 -25.44 28.48
C GLN A 68 17.93 -24.64 28.44
N ASP A 69 19.07 -25.28 28.16
CA ASP A 69 20.38 -24.63 28.08
C ASP A 69 20.73 -24.07 26.69
N ALA A 70 19.96 -24.41 25.66
CA ALA A 70 20.09 -23.73 24.37
C ALA A 70 19.39 -22.36 24.46
N LYS A 71 20.07 -21.39 25.10
CA LYS A 71 19.79 -19.96 24.92
C LYS A 71 19.58 -19.73 23.43
N SER A 72 18.32 -19.56 23.04
CA SER A 72 17.81 -19.35 21.69
C SER A 72 18.87 -18.67 20.82
N SER A 73 19.64 -19.45 20.07
CA SER A 73 20.61 -18.93 19.10
C SER A 73 19.83 -18.47 17.88
N SER A 74 18.99 -17.46 18.07
CA SER A 74 18.42 -16.70 16.97
C SER A 74 19.60 -16.26 16.11
N LEU A 75 19.67 -16.76 14.87
CA LEU A 75 20.74 -16.42 13.94
C LEU A 75 20.94 -14.90 13.93
N PRO A 76 22.19 -14.40 13.88
CA PRO A 76 22.45 -12.95 13.93
C PRO A 76 21.65 -12.18 12.88
N LEU A 77 21.38 -12.81 11.72
CA LEU A 77 20.52 -12.26 10.68
C LEU A 77 19.06 -12.07 11.11
N SER A 78 18.49 -13.02 11.86
CA SER A 78 17.11 -12.91 12.36
C SER A 78 16.95 -11.76 13.35
N VAL A 79 17.90 -11.61 14.28
CA VAL A 79 17.97 -10.50 15.22
C VAL A 79 18.11 -9.17 14.47
N TRP A 80 18.97 -9.13 13.45
CA TRP A 80 19.15 -7.93 12.62
C TRP A 80 17.88 -7.58 11.84
N LEU A 81 17.21 -8.57 11.24
CA LEU A 81 15.95 -8.38 10.49
C LEU A 81 14.81 -7.92 11.40
N ASP A 82 14.77 -8.38 12.65
CA ASP A 82 13.71 -8.04 13.60
C ASP A 82 14.00 -6.73 14.36
N SER A 83 15.20 -6.17 14.22
CA SER A 83 15.53 -4.85 14.77
C SER A 83 14.96 -3.70 13.92
N PRO A 84 14.69 -2.52 14.51
CA PRO A 84 14.14 -1.38 13.79
C PRO A 84 15.12 -0.82 12.75
N LEU A 85 14.61 -0.37 11.60
CA LEU A 85 15.46 0.24 10.57
C LEU A 85 16.02 1.59 11.02
N MET A 86 15.20 2.40 11.69
CA MET A 86 15.56 3.72 12.22
C MET A 86 15.34 3.74 13.74
N ARG A 87 16.17 4.51 14.47
CA ARG A 87 16.18 4.53 15.96
C ARG A 87 14.83 4.88 16.61
N SER A 88 13.97 5.61 15.90
CA SER A 88 12.60 5.98 16.30
C SER A 88 11.49 5.25 15.51
N GLY A 89 11.85 4.30 14.66
CA GLY A 89 10.91 3.59 13.78
C GLY A 89 10.15 2.49 14.51
N ALA A 90 8.83 2.47 14.33
CA ALA A 90 7.97 1.38 14.82
C ALA A 90 8.05 0.11 13.94
N GLU A 91 8.64 0.21 12.75
CA GLU A 91 8.75 -0.89 11.78
C GLU A 91 10.14 -1.52 11.75
N THR A 92 10.18 -2.85 11.63
CA THR A 92 11.42 -3.64 11.59
C THR A 92 12.03 -3.69 10.19
N ARG A 93 13.33 -4.00 10.08
CA ARG A 93 14.02 -4.15 8.79
C ARG A 93 13.35 -5.21 7.91
N ARG A 94 12.86 -6.31 8.50
CA ARG A 94 12.08 -7.34 7.82
C ARG A 94 10.83 -6.78 7.16
N GLN A 95 10.08 -5.92 7.87
CA GLN A 95 8.84 -5.35 7.35
C GLN A 95 9.13 -4.42 6.17
N TYR A 96 10.18 -3.60 6.26
CA TYR A 96 10.65 -2.79 5.13
C TYR A 96 11.08 -3.65 3.95
N LEU A 97 11.87 -4.70 4.18
CA LEU A 97 12.30 -5.61 3.12
C LEU A 97 11.09 -6.21 2.38
N VAL A 98 10.09 -6.70 3.11
CA VAL A 98 8.88 -7.25 2.49
C VAL A 98 8.10 -6.18 1.74
N ALA A 99 7.98 -4.96 2.27
CA ALA A 99 7.32 -3.86 1.56
C ALA A 99 8.07 -3.45 0.28
N THR A 100 9.40 -3.44 0.29
CA THR A 100 10.23 -3.16 -0.90
C THR A 100 10.10 -4.26 -1.94
N VAL A 101 10.17 -5.53 -1.53
CA VAL A 101 9.95 -6.68 -2.43
C VAL A 101 8.54 -6.63 -3.03
N TRP A 102 7.54 -6.29 -2.22
CA TRP A 102 6.16 -6.12 -2.67
C TRP A 102 6.01 -4.97 -3.67
N MET A 103 6.66 -3.84 -3.44
CA MET A 103 6.67 -2.72 -4.38
C MET A 103 7.33 -3.10 -5.71
N ALA A 104 8.48 -3.78 -5.66
CA ALA A 104 9.16 -4.29 -6.84
C ALA A 104 8.28 -5.28 -7.62
N TRP A 105 7.56 -6.16 -6.91
CA TRP A 105 6.59 -7.07 -7.52
C TRP A 105 5.46 -6.32 -8.25
N LEU A 106 4.85 -5.31 -7.63
CA LEU A 106 3.81 -4.51 -8.28
C LEU A 106 4.33 -3.69 -9.47
N LEU A 107 5.57 -3.19 -9.39
CA LEU A 107 6.24 -2.51 -10.50
C LEU A 107 6.47 -3.47 -11.67
N ALA A 108 6.99 -4.67 -11.39
CA ALA A 108 7.20 -5.72 -12.38
C ALA A 108 5.87 -6.16 -13.01
N LEU A 109 4.82 -6.33 -12.21
CA LEU A 109 3.47 -6.65 -12.68
C LEU A 109 2.92 -5.54 -13.58
N SER A 110 3.24 -4.28 -13.29
CA SER A 110 2.81 -3.14 -14.09
C SER A 110 3.53 -3.06 -15.44
N ALA A 111 4.79 -3.48 -15.51
CA ALA A 111 5.58 -3.56 -16.74
C ALA A 111 5.36 -4.87 -17.53
N TRP A 112 4.82 -5.92 -16.89
CA TRP A 112 4.63 -7.21 -17.53
C TRP A 112 3.69 -7.12 -18.72
N ARG A 113 4.18 -7.44 -19.93
CA ARG A 113 3.45 -7.35 -21.22
C ARG A 113 2.93 -5.94 -21.56
N THR A 114 3.62 -4.88 -21.15
CA THR A 114 3.36 -3.53 -21.69
C THR A 114 4.01 -3.32 -23.05
N GLY A 115 5.05 -4.08 -23.35
CA GLY A 115 5.92 -3.83 -24.51
C GLY A 115 6.53 -2.44 -24.39
N ASN A 116 6.56 -1.71 -25.50
CA ASN A 116 7.08 -0.35 -25.58
C ASN A 116 5.97 0.71 -25.43
N ASP A 117 4.81 0.38 -24.87
CA ASP A 117 3.70 1.32 -24.77
C ASP A 117 3.72 2.13 -23.46
N TYR A 118 4.13 3.39 -23.59
CA TYR A 118 4.32 4.30 -22.45
C TYR A 118 3.04 4.50 -21.66
N LEU A 119 1.92 4.73 -22.36
CA LEU A 119 0.64 5.04 -21.72
C LEU A 119 0.03 3.80 -21.06
N HIS A 120 0.24 2.61 -21.63
CA HIS A 120 -0.21 1.38 -21.01
C HIS A 120 0.56 1.05 -19.74
N PHE A 121 1.89 1.22 -19.74
CA PHE A 121 2.68 1.11 -18.51
C PHE A 121 2.22 2.12 -17.45
N THR A 122 2.06 3.39 -17.84
CA THR A 122 1.59 4.46 -16.94
C THR A 122 0.23 4.14 -16.33
N LYS A 123 -0.76 3.72 -17.13
CA LYS A 123 -2.08 3.28 -16.64
C LYS A 123 -1.97 2.07 -15.73
N SER A 124 -1.07 1.14 -16.06
CA SER A 124 -0.89 -0.08 -15.28
C SER A 124 -0.37 0.19 -13.87
N LEU A 125 0.53 1.16 -13.69
CA LEU A 125 1.04 1.55 -12.37
C LEU A 125 -0.08 2.02 -11.44
N GLY A 126 -0.95 2.91 -11.95
CA GLY A 126 -2.11 3.37 -11.20
C GLY A 126 -3.06 2.21 -10.88
N HIS A 127 -3.37 1.38 -11.87
CA HIS A 127 -4.32 0.29 -11.71
C HIS A 127 -3.86 -0.79 -10.72
N THR A 128 -2.59 -1.24 -10.80
CA THR A 128 -2.05 -2.24 -9.86
C THR A 128 -1.94 -1.69 -8.44
N ALA A 129 -1.56 -0.42 -8.27
CA ALA A 129 -1.53 0.23 -6.96
C ALA A 129 -2.93 0.30 -6.35
N LEU A 130 -3.92 0.78 -7.11
CA LEU A 130 -5.32 0.89 -6.66
C LEU A 130 -5.94 -0.48 -6.36
N ALA A 131 -5.56 -1.53 -7.10
CA ALA A 131 -6.02 -2.90 -6.85
C ALA A 131 -5.67 -3.41 -5.45
N THR A 132 -4.62 -2.85 -4.81
CA THR A 132 -4.22 -3.22 -3.45
C THR A 132 -4.97 -2.47 -2.34
N ILE A 133 -5.72 -1.41 -2.65
CA ILE A 133 -6.45 -0.60 -1.64
C ILE A 133 -7.40 -1.43 -0.77
N PRO A 134 -8.26 -2.32 -1.31
CA PRO A 134 -9.15 -3.14 -0.49
C PRO A 134 -8.37 -3.96 0.55
N PHE A 135 -7.26 -4.55 0.14
CA PHE A 135 -6.42 -5.33 1.03
C PHE A 135 -5.65 -4.47 2.01
N ASN A 136 -5.25 -3.26 1.61
CA ASN A 136 -4.64 -2.32 2.54
C ASN A 136 -5.59 -1.95 3.68
N LEU A 137 -6.91 -1.91 3.42
CA LEU A 137 -7.94 -1.78 4.47
C LEU A 137 -8.10 -3.07 5.29
N LEU A 138 -7.92 -4.27 4.71
CA LEU A 138 -7.90 -5.51 5.50
C LEU A 138 -6.75 -5.52 6.52
N LEU A 139 -5.59 -4.98 6.15
CA LEU A 139 -4.42 -4.87 7.02
C LEU A 139 -4.55 -3.77 8.09
N SER A 140 -5.53 -2.86 8.00
CA SER A 140 -5.71 -1.77 8.96
C SER A 140 -6.25 -2.26 10.31
N PRO A 141 -6.00 -1.54 11.43
CA PRO A 141 -6.64 -1.83 12.70
C PRO A 141 -8.17 -1.88 12.55
N LYS A 142 -8.80 -2.86 13.19
CA LYS A 142 -10.26 -3.04 13.16
C LYS A 142 -10.92 -2.32 14.32
N LEU A 143 -12.10 -1.75 14.09
CA LEU A 143 -12.89 -1.12 15.14
C LEU A 143 -13.32 -2.15 16.19
N SER A 144 -13.66 -3.37 15.76
CA SER A 144 -13.97 -4.50 16.63
C SER A 144 -13.04 -5.68 16.38
N THR A 145 -12.06 -5.87 17.26
CA THR A 145 -11.14 -7.03 17.18
C THR A 145 -11.83 -8.36 17.47
N THR A 146 -12.89 -8.38 18.27
CA THR A 146 -13.53 -9.62 18.71
C THR A 146 -14.67 -10.09 17.82
N THR A 147 -15.26 -9.18 17.02
CA THR A 147 -16.47 -9.48 16.25
C THR A 147 -16.21 -9.47 14.74
N HIS A 148 -15.16 -8.79 14.28
CA HIS A 148 -14.90 -8.68 12.85
C HIS A 148 -14.54 -10.05 12.24
N PRO A 149 -15.27 -10.53 11.21
CA PRO A 149 -15.09 -11.88 10.65
C PRO A 149 -13.68 -12.09 10.09
N PHE A 150 -13.14 -11.12 9.33
CA PHE A 150 -11.74 -11.18 8.87
C PHE A 150 -10.72 -11.30 10.01
N ASN A 151 -10.84 -10.54 11.10
CA ASN A 151 -9.89 -10.67 12.20
C ASN A 151 -10.03 -12.02 12.91
N LEU A 152 -11.25 -12.57 13.01
CA LEU A 152 -11.47 -13.91 13.52
C LEU A 152 -10.83 -14.97 12.62
N VAL A 153 -11.05 -14.92 11.31
CA VAL A 153 -10.41 -15.82 10.33
C VAL A 153 -8.89 -15.67 10.38
N CYS A 154 -8.36 -14.46 10.31
CA CYS A 154 -6.94 -14.24 10.34
C CYS A 154 -6.31 -14.68 11.66
N SER A 155 -6.90 -14.34 12.80
CA SER A 155 -6.35 -14.67 14.12
C SER A 155 -6.48 -16.17 14.44
N HIS A 156 -7.64 -16.78 14.17
CA HIS A 156 -7.93 -18.17 14.57
C HIS A 156 -7.46 -19.17 13.51
N LEU A 157 -7.77 -18.94 12.23
CA LEU A 157 -7.42 -19.87 11.16
C LEU A 157 -6.00 -19.63 10.64
N LEU A 158 -5.69 -18.39 10.26
CA LEU A 158 -4.38 -18.05 9.68
C LEU A 158 -3.31 -17.76 10.73
N HIS A 159 -3.65 -17.75 12.01
CA HIS A 159 -2.73 -17.41 13.09
C HIS A 159 -1.99 -16.09 12.80
N LEU A 160 -2.67 -15.06 12.33
CA LEU A 160 -2.17 -13.73 12.02
C LEU A 160 -3.08 -12.68 12.69
N PRO A 161 -2.86 -12.34 13.97
CA PRO A 161 -3.64 -11.32 14.65
C PRO A 161 -3.31 -9.95 14.04
N GLN A 162 -4.27 -9.03 14.14
CA GLN A 162 -4.18 -7.69 13.53
C GLN A 162 -2.89 -6.91 13.88
N THR A 163 -2.30 -7.15 15.06
CA THR A 163 -1.05 -6.50 15.50
C THR A 163 0.14 -6.82 14.58
N HIS A 164 0.14 -7.98 13.92
CA HIS A 164 1.16 -8.34 12.93
C HIS A 164 0.87 -7.77 11.53
N LEU A 165 -0.40 -7.53 11.19
CA LEU A 165 -0.81 -7.02 9.87
C LEU A 165 -0.70 -5.49 9.79
N THR A 166 -0.94 -4.79 10.90
CA THR A 166 -0.97 -3.33 10.95
C THR A 166 0.33 -2.65 10.50
N PRO A 167 1.55 -3.15 10.81
CA PRO A 167 2.78 -2.57 10.26
C PRO A 167 2.82 -2.58 8.73
N TYR A 168 2.28 -3.62 8.09
CA TYR A 168 2.20 -3.70 6.63
C TYR A 168 1.20 -2.71 6.05
N HIS A 169 0.04 -2.49 6.70
CA HIS A 169 -0.87 -1.40 6.34
C HIS A 169 -0.14 -0.04 6.31
N ARG A 170 0.65 0.26 7.35
CA ARG A 170 1.42 1.50 7.42
C ARG A 170 2.49 1.60 6.33
N LEU A 171 3.24 0.53 6.09
CA LEU A 171 4.28 0.53 5.06
C LEU A 171 3.69 0.59 3.65
N PHE A 172 2.60 -0.12 3.37
CA PHE A 172 1.96 -0.08 2.06
C PHE A 172 1.32 1.29 1.80
N GLY A 173 0.63 1.85 2.80
CA GLY A 173 0.05 3.19 2.72
C GLY A 173 1.07 4.33 2.69
N ARG A 174 2.28 4.14 3.23
CA ARG A 174 3.32 5.19 3.28
C ARG A 174 4.37 5.08 2.16
N LEU A 175 4.70 3.86 1.75
CA LEU A 175 5.79 3.59 0.80
C LEU A 175 5.20 3.14 -0.55
N VAL A 176 4.48 2.03 -0.56
CA VAL A 176 4.13 1.32 -1.80
C VAL A 176 3.13 2.10 -2.64
N ILE A 177 1.95 2.40 -2.08
CA ILE A 177 0.87 3.07 -2.82
C ILE A 177 1.29 4.49 -3.23
N PRO A 178 1.82 5.36 -2.35
CA PRO A 178 2.30 6.69 -2.75
C PRO A 178 3.36 6.66 -3.84
N THR A 179 4.35 5.76 -3.75
CA THR A 179 5.41 5.71 -4.77
C THR A 179 4.87 5.35 -6.15
N LEU A 180 4.00 4.35 -6.23
CA LEU A 180 3.43 3.92 -7.52
C LEU A 180 2.47 4.96 -8.11
N ILE A 181 1.65 5.61 -7.27
CA ILE A 181 0.74 6.67 -7.72
C ILE A 181 1.50 7.95 -8.12
N SER A 182 2.57 8.29 -7.40
CA SER A 182 3.45 9.39 -7.79
C SER A 182 4.16 9.11 -9.10
N LEU A 183 4.65 7.88 -9.32
CA LEU A 183 5.25 7.49 -10.59
C LEU A 183 4.22 7.55 -11.74
N HIS A 184 3.01 7.03 -11.52
CA HIS A 184 1.89 7.18 -12.46
C HIS A 184 1.61 8.65 -12.82
N SER A 185 1.57 9.53 -11.82
CA SER A 185 1.30 10.96 -12.01
C SER A 185 2.45 11.65 -12.76
N ALA A 186 3.70 11.35 -12.38
CA ALA A 186 4.88 11.92 -13.01
C ALA A 186 5.00 11.53 -14.49
N LEU A 187 4.73 10.25 -14.82
CA LEU A 187 4.75 9.79 -16.21
C LEU A 187 3.63 10.44 -17.04
N TYR A 188 2.42 10.62 -16.49
CA TYR A 188 1.39 11.37 -17.20
C TYR A 188 1.75 12.83 -17.43
N LEU A 189 2.36 13.49 -16.43
CA LEU A 189 2.83 14.87 -16.58
C LEU A 189 3.92 14.98 -17.65
N MET A 190 4.89 14.07 -17.68
CA MET A 190 5.91 14.00 -18.73
C MET A 190 5.26 13.83 -20.11
N PHE A 191 4.32 12.88 -20.25
CA PHE A 191 3.56 12.72 -21.50
C PHE A 191 2.84 14.01 -21.92
N PHE A 192 2.19 14.71 -20.99
CA PHE A 192 1.48 15.95 -21.31
C PHE A 192 2.41 17.08 -21.74
N VAL A 193 3.59 17.20 -21.12
CA VAL A 193 4.61 18.18 -21.49
C VAL A 193 5.19 17.87 -22.86
N GLU A 194 5.63 16.64 -23.09
CA GLU A 194 6.27 16.24 -24.35
C GLU A 194 5.34 16.33 -25.56
N ASN A 195 4.03 16.14 -25.36
CA ASN A 195 3.03 16.25 -26.43
C ASN A 195 2.37 17.65 -26.49
N GLY A 196 2.81 18.61 -25.67
CA GLY A 196 2.27 19.98 -25.70
C GLY A 196 0.79 20.11 -25.30
N VAL A 197 0.26 19.15 -24.53
CA VAL A 197 -1.16 19.10 -24.13
C VAL A 197 -1.39 19.41 -22.65
N LEU A 198 -0.36 19.86 -21.92
CA LEU A 198 -0.41 20.09 -20.48
C LEU A 198 -1.55 21.03 -20.07
N GLU A 199 -1.63 22.24 -20.63
CA GLU A 199 -2.66 23.22 -20.27
C GLU A 199 -4.07 22.68 -20.51
N LYS A 200 -4.28 22.03 -21.66
CA LYS A 200 -5.56 21.39 -21.98
C LYS A 200 -5.90 20.30 -20.96
N ARG A 201 -4.97 19.37 -20.71
CA ARG A 201 -5.20 18.21 -19.84
C ARG A 201 -5.37 18.61 -18.38
N LEU A 202 -4.73 19.67 -17.89
CA LEU A 202 -4.94 20.17 -16.52
C LEU A 202 -6.35 20.75 -16.30
N ASN A 203 -7.03 21.16 -17.37
CA ASN A 203 -8.42 21.61 -17.33
C ASN A 203 -9.43 20.46 -17.47
N ASP A 204 -8.98 19.24 -17.80
CA ASP A 204 -9.87 18.09 -17.92
C ASP A 204 -10.27 17.58 -16.51
N PRO A 205 -11.57 17.31 -16.26
CA PRO A 205 -12.06 16.93 -14.93
C PRO A 205 -11.42 15.65 -14.37
N ASP A 206 -11.10 14.67 -15.22
CA ASP A 206 -10.45 13.43 -14.81
C ASP A 206 -9.06 13.69 -14.21
N VAL A 207 -8.29 14.59 -14.84
CA VAL A 207 -6.96 14.98 -14.36
C VAL A 207 -7.04 15.79 -13.07
N GLN A 208 -7.99 16.72 -12.95
CA GLN A 208 -8.20 17.50 -11.72
C GLN A 208 -8.53 16.61 -10.52
N ILE A 209 -9.42 15.63 -10.71
CA ILE A 209 -9.75 14.65 -9.66
C ILE A 209 -8.51 13.80 -9.32
N GLY A 210 -7.71 13.43 -10.32
CA GLY A 210 -6.43 12.74 -10.10
C GLY A 210 -5.46 13.56 -9.24
N ILE A 211 -5.32 14.85 -9.52
CA ILE A 211 -4.49 15.79 -8.75
C ILE A 211 -4.99 15.91 -7.31
N ILE A 212 -6.30 16.07 -7.11
CA ILE A 212 -6.92 16.08 -5.78
C ILE A 212 -6.61 14.78 -5.03
N GLY A 213 -6.75 13.62 -5.70
CA GLY A 213 -6.38 12.32 -5.15
C GLY A 213 -4.91 12.24 -4.74
N GLY A 214 -4.01 12.79 -5.55
CA GLY A 214 -2.59 12.93 -5.24
C GLY A 214 -2.33 13.77 -3.98
N TRP A 215 -2.98 14.94 -3.87
CA TRP A 215 -2.88 15.78 -2.67
C TRP A 215 -3.42 15.09 -1.42
N ILE A 216 -4.55 14.38 -1.51
CA ILE A 216 -5.08 13.60 -0.38
C ILE A 216 -4.08 12.51 0.05
N LEU A 217 -3.38 11.88 -0.89
CA LEU A 217 -2.36 10.88 -0.58
C LEU A 217 -1.16 11.50 0.15
N VAL A 218 -0.75 12.72 -0.22
CA VAL A 218 0.26 13.51 0.51
C VAL A 218 -0.23 13.85 1.92
N LEU A 219 -1.48 14.27 2.09
CA LEU A 219 -2.07 14.54 3.40
C LEU A 219 -2.14 13.28 4.27
N LEU A 220 -2.54 12.14 3.70
CA LEU A 220 -2.53 10.83 4.38
C LEU A 220 -1.13 10.46 4.85
N TRP A 221 -0.10 10.69 4.02
CA TRP A 221 1.30 10.51 4.40
C TRP A 221 1.66 11.39 5.62
N GLY A 222 1.18 12.63 5.65
CA GLY A 222 1.30 13.57 6.78
C GLY A 222 0.58 13.15 8.06
N THR A 223 -0.48 12.32 7.97
CA THR A 223 -1.13 11.76 9.18
C THR A 223 -0.32 10.64 9.84
N SER A 224 0.75 10.15 9.20
CA SER A 224 1.58 9.11 9.79
C SER A 224 2.31 9.62 11.04
N GLY A 225 2.37 8.79 12.09
CA GLY A 225 2.89 9.19 13.42
C GLY A 225 4.31 9.76 13.41
N TRP A 226 5.09 9.53 12.35
CA TRP A 226 6.38 10.17 12.12
C TRP A 226 6.27 11.67 11.90
N VAL A 227 5.35 12.13 11.02
CA VAL A 227 5.17 13.56 10.74
C VAL A 227 4.52 14.24 11.94
N VAL A 228 3.51 13.61 12.56
CA VAL A 228 2.89 14.15 13.79
C VAL A 228 3.91 14.25 14.92
N GLY A 229 4.80 13.26 15.05
CA GLY A 229 5.88 13.24 16.03
C GLY A 229 6.99 14.26 15.73
N TRP A 230 7.33 14.46 14.46
CA TRP A 230 8.38 15.41 14.03
C TRP A 230 7.91 16.87 14.11
N VAL A 231 6.71 17.16 13.59
CA VAL A 231 6.09 18.49 13.67
C VAL A 231 5.85 18.90 15.12
N ARG A 232 5.46 17.98 16.01
CA ARG A 232 5.34 18.28 17.45
C ARG A 232 6.65 18.25 18.22
N GLY A 233 7.62 17.47 17.76
CA GLY A 233 8.95 17.39 18.38
C GLY A 233 9.77 18.67 18.24
N GLN A 234 9.41 19.55 17.29
CA GLN A 234 9.93 20.92 17.24
C GLN A 234 9.33 21.85 18.30
N GLY A 235 8.23 21.45 18.96
CA GLY A 235 7.65 22.18 20.07
C GLY A 235 8.43 21.92 21.37
N ASN A 236 8.89 23.00 21.99
CA ASN A 236 9.62 23.07 23.26
C ASN A 236 9.25 21.92 24.24
N PRO A 237 10.21 21.08 24.70
CA PRO A 237 9.94 19.85 25.46
C PRO A 237 9.30 20.05 26.85
N THR A 238 8.97 21.27 27.25
CA THR A 238 8.33 21.59 28.53
C THR A 238 6.80 21.46 28.51
N SER A 239 6.14 21.42 27.34
CA SER A 239 4.68 21.27 27.29
C SER A 239 4.24 19.83 27.00
N ARG A 240 4.76 18.87 27.78
CA ARG A 240 4.26 17.49 27.83
C ARG A 240 2.99 17.44 28.66
N SER A 241 1.89 17.99 28.15
CA SER A 241 0.56 17.67 28.69
C SER A 241 0.28 16.18 28.43
N LEU A 242 0.58 15.34 29.41
CA LEU A 242 0.39 13.89 29.38
C LEU A 242 -1.08 13.46 29.13
N GLY A 243 -2.05 14.39 29.21
CA GLY A 243 -3.46 14.13 28.88
C GLY A 243 -3.84 14.32 27.40
N SER A 244 -3.04 15.07 26.61
CA SER A 244 -3.38 15.43 25.22
C SER A 244 -3.07 14.32 24.20
N GLY A 245 -2.18 13.39 24.56
CA GLY A 245 -1.71 12.33 23.66
C GLY A 245 -2.81 11.41 23.13
N SER A 246 -3.76 11.00 23.99
CA SER A 246 -4.85 10.10 23.59
C SER A 246 -5.86 10.79 22.67
N LYS A 247 -6.30 12.01 23.05
CA LYS A 247 -7.20 12.82 22.21
C LYS A 247 -6.59 13.09 20.84
N SER A 248 -5.30 13.39 20.79
CA SER A 248 -4.62 13.60 19.52
C SER A 248 -4.51 12.34 18.65
N LYS A 249 -4.28 11.15 19.23
CA LYS A 249 -4.25 9.90 18.46
C LYS A 249 -5.61 9.58 17.89
N ARG A 250 -6.68 9.80 18.67
CA ARG A 250 -8.07 9.65 18.21
C ARG A 250 -8.38 10.62 17.07
N MET A 251 -8.01 11.88 17.21
CA MET A 251 -8.20 12.88 16.15
C MET A 251 -7.43 12.53 14.89
N ALA A 252 -6.16 12.12 15.01
CA ALA A 252 -5.36 11.67 13.86
C ALA A 252 -6.00 10.45 13.17
N TYR A 253 -6.54 9.50 13.93
CA TYR A 253 -7.28 8.37 13.38
C TYR A 253 -8.54 8.80 12.63
N VAL A 254 -9.36 9.68 13.22
CA VAL A 254 -10.58 10.19 12.58
C VAL A 254 -10.26 10.95 11.28
N VAL A 255 -9.27 11.85 11.32
CA VAL A 255 -8.80 12.58 10.14
C VAL A 255 -8.26 11.62 9.09
N HIS A 256 -7.48 10.61 9.47
CA HIS A 256 -6.98 9.59 8.56
C HIS A 256 -8.12 8.84 7.86
N VAL A 257 -9.10 8.33 8.63
CA VAL A 257 -10.25 7.62 8.05
C VAL A 257 -11.06 8.54 7.15
N ALA A 258 -11.31 9.79 7.53
CA ALA A 258 -12.01 10.76 6.71
C ALA A 258 -11.28 11.00 5.36
N LEU A 259 -9.96 11.22 5.40
CA LEU A 259 -9.14 11.37 4.19
C LEU A 259 -9.16 10.11 3.32
N VAL A 260 -9.17 8.92 3.90
CA VAL A 260 -9.32 7.66 3.15
C VAL A 260 -10.67 7.60 2.43
N ILE A 261 -11.78 7.99 3.08
CA ILE A 261 -13.10 8.02 2.43
C ILE A 261 -13.13 9.03 1.27
N VAL A 262 -12.56 10.23 1.46
CA VAL A 262 -12.46 11.23 0.39
C VAL A 262 -11.57 10.72 -0.75
N LEU A 263 -10.45 10.04 -0.45
CA LEU A 263 -9.59 9.41 -1.46
C LEU A 263 -10.35 8.36 -2.26
N LEU A 264 -11.14 7.50 -1.61
CA LEU A 264 -11.97 6.50 -2.29
C LEU A 264 -12.98 7.16 -3.22
N GLY A 265 -13.60 8.28 -2.80
CA GLY A 265 -14.45 9.10 -3.65
C GLY A 265 -13.72 9.64 -4.88
N ALA A 266 -12.54 10.25 -4.69
CA ALA A 266 -11.72 10.75 -5.79
C ALA A 266 -11.35 9.63 -6.78
N VAL A 267 -10.91 8.47 -6.29
CA VAL A 267 -10.58 7.31 -7.14
C VAL A 267 -11.79 6.80 -7.94
N TYR A 268 -12.99 6.79 -7.32
CA TYR A 268 -14.21 6.34 -7.99
C TYR A 268 -14.60 7.22 -9.19
N PHE A 269 -14.44 8.54 -9.04
CA PHE A 269 -14.74 9.50 -10.09
C PHE A 269 -13.60 9.71 -11.09
N HIS A 270 -12.35 9.42 -10.72
CA HIS A 270 -11.19 9.56 -11.59
C HIS A 270 -11.21 8.59 -12.78
N VAL A 271 -11.49 7.30 -12.54
CA VAL A 271 -11.48 6.29 -13.62
C VAL A 271 -12.43 5.13 -13.34
N GLU A 272 -13.19 4.74 -14.36
CA GLU A 272 -14.21 3.70 -14.25
C GLU A 272 -13.63 2.34 -13.83
N HIS A 273 -12.49 1.93 -14.39
CA HIS A 273 -11.88 0.64 -14.10
C HIS A 273 -11.40 0.49 -12.65
N ALA A 274 -11.20 1.60 -11.91
CA ALA A 274 -10.83 1.57 -10.49
C ALA A 274 -12.05 1.46 -9.55
N ARG A 275 -13.27 1.74 -10.04
CA ARG A 275 -14.50 1.73 -9.23
C ARG A 275 -14.73 0.39 -8.54
N LYS A 276 -14.42 -0.72 -9.21
CA LYS A 276 -14.51 -2.07 -8.62
C LYS A 276 -13.70 -2.18 -7.32
N PHE A 277 -12.48 -1.65 -7.30
CA PHE A 277 -11.64 -1.67 -6.11
C PHE A 277 -12.19 -0.76 -5.01
N VAL A 278 -12.73 0.40 -5.38
CA VAL A 278 -13.39 1.28 -4.41
C VAL A 278 -14.60 0.60 -3.76
N VAL A 279 -15.45 -0.06 -4.55
CA VAL A 279 -16.61 -0.79 -4.01
C VAL A 279 -16.15 -1.90 -3.05
N GLN A 280 -15.14 -2.68 -3.42
CA GLN A 280 -14.57 -3.69 -2.52
C GLN A 280 -14.02 -3.07 -1.21
N ALA A 281 -13.33 -1.95 -1.31
CA ALA A 281 -12.81 -1.21 -0.17
C ALA A 281 -13.92 -0.70 0.77
N LEU A 282 -14.99 -0.12 0.21
CA LEU A 282 -16.15 0.33 0.96
C LEU A 282 -16.90 -0.83 1.62
N MET A 283 -17.04 -1.96 0.95
CA MET A 283 -17.64 -3.17 1.53
C MET A 283 -16.84 -3.67 2.74
N ILE A 284 -15.50 -3.69 2.63
CA ILE A 284 -14.62 -4.08 3.74
C ILE A 284 -14.77 -3.12 4.93
N TYR A 285 -14.82 -1.81 4.66
CA TYR A 285 -15.03 -0.81 5.71
C TYR A 285 -16.43 -0.93 6.35
N GLY A 286 -17.47 -1.14 5.56
CA GLY A 286 -18.83 -1.34 6.04
C GLY A 286 -18.97 -2.55 6.97
N VAL A 287 -18.28 -3.66 6.66
CA VAL A 287 -18.22 -4.84 7.54
C VAL A 287 -17.54 -4.52 8.86
N ASP A 288 -16.47 -3.71 8.87
CA ASP A 288 -15.79 -3.32 10.10
C ASP A 288 -16.68 -2.44 11.00
N VAL A 289 -17.34 -1.44 10.41
CA VAL A 289 -18.31 -0.58 11.12
C VAL A 289 -19.48 -1.41 11.64
N GLY A 290 -20.08 -2.27 10.81
CA GLY A 290 -21.19 -3.14 11.20
C GLY A 290 -20.82 -4.08 12.35
N SER A 291 -19.64 -4.70 12.29
CA SER A 291 -19.12 -5.57 13.37
C SER A 291 -18.91 -4.83 14.69
N TRP A 292 -18.55 -3.54 14.62
CA TRP A 292 -18.42 -2.68 15.79
C TRP A 292 -19.75 -2.23 16.36
N VAL A 293 -20.74 -1.92 15.51
CA VAL A 293 -22.11 -1.61 15.95
C VAL A 293 -22.71 -2.83 16.67
N ILE A 294 -22.61 -4.03 16.08
CA ILE A 294 -23.12 -5.26 16.69
C ILE A 294 -22.48 -5.53 18.06
N LYS A 295 -21.18 -5.27 18.23
CA LYS A 295 -20.49 -5.43 19.52
C LYS A 295 -21.00 -4.47 20.61
N ARG A 296 -21.57 -3.33 20.20
CA ARG A 296 -22.05 -2.29 21.12
C ARG A 296 -23.51 -2.46 21.54
N LEU A 297 -24.28 -3.25 20.79
CA LEU A 297 -25.62 -3.69 21.16
C LEU A 297 -25.51 -4.80 22.21
#